data_AF-A0A962ZLR7-F1
#
_entry.id   AF-A0A962ZLR7-F1
#
_cell.length_a   1.000
_cell.length_b   1.000
_cell.length_c   1.000
_cell.angle_alpha   90.00
_cell.angle_beta   90.00
_cell.angle_gamma   90.00
#
_symmetry.space_group_name_H-M   'P 1'
#
loop_
_entity.id
_entity.type
_entity.pdbx_description
1 polymer ?
#
loop_
_entity_poly.entity_id
_entity_poly.type
_entity_poly.pdbx_seq_one_letter_code
_entity_poly.pdbx_strand_id
1 'polypeptide(L)'
;MTMHGKGLARKVSGSLAVLLASGSTGALGLSFDFGPEGEWQLDWDTNVAYTAQWRVEDRDEGKFRFRDTGDLIADLQDYAVLVNANDGDNNFDRGLVQNKFSVVSEMDLNWRNFGLFLRGRAFYDDVYDSGSAISRADFASYNNSTAFGGEAQFREFPDDTVDAHRDRLEMLDYFLYMDGELPGERLFNLRLGSQVINWGEATFTSGINGLQNRADLIARNTPGVEVKEILLPTGSLYGQLDLTPDVTLEAYYQYEWRETELNGVGSYFSDRDFLGFGARNFLIPFGSPDNLVAIPKTPEENASDSGQWGTALHWVTQGGTDFGLYYINAHNKAPAQQVNYGPDGIVPVSYTVRYFE
;
A
#
# COMPACT_ATOMS: atom_id res chain seq x y z
N MET A 1 27.02 -18.24 41.41
CA MET A 1 28.06 -17.85 40.44
C MET A 1 27.34 -17.50 39.15
N THR A 2 27.22 -16.21 38.92
CA THR A 2 26.40 -15.57 37.88
C THR A 2 27.05 -15.74 36.52
N MET A 3 26.36 -16.35 35.56
CA MET A 3 26.74 -16.26 34.14
C MET A 3 25.74 -15.38 33.41
N HIS A 4 26.21 -14.19 33.04
CA HIS A 4 25.61 -13.31 32.05
C HIS A 4 26.09 -13.72 30.67
N GLY A 5 25.19 -14.03 29.76
CA GLY A 5 25.45 -14.15 28.31
C GLY A 5 24.39 -13.34 27.57
N LYS A 6 24.81 -12.20 27.04
CA LYS A 6 23.97 -11.13 26.48
C LYS A 6 23.26 -11.59 25.20
N GLY A 7 21.94 -11.37 25.13
CA GLY A 7 21.21 -11.38 23.87
C GLY A 7 21.59 -10.17 23.03
N LEU A 8 22.03 -10.39 21.79
CA LEU A 8 22.10 -9.35 20.77
C LEU A 8 20.70 -9.20 20.16
N ALA A 9 19.89 -8.31 20.73
CA ALA A 9 18.79 -7.72 19.98
C ALA A 9 19.42 -6.70 19.01
N ARG A 10 19.66 -7.11 17.75
CA ARG A 10 20.08 -6.20 16.69
C ARG A 10 18.86 -5.37 16.29
N LYS A 11 18.78 -4.15 16.81
CA LYS A 11 17.93 -3.11 16.25
C LYS A 11 18.50 -2.76 14.87
N VAL A 12 17.80 -3.14 13.80
CA VAL A 12 17.92 -2.46 12.51
C VAL A 12 17.25 -1.09 12.70
N SER A 13 17.98 -0.16 13.29
CA SER A 13 17.56 1.24 13.34
C SER A 13 17.89 1.85 11.99
N GLY A 14 16.90 1.90 11.10
CA GLY A 14 16.98 2.72 9.90
C GLY A 14 16.88 4.18 10.30
N SER A 15 18.01 4.88 10.29
CA SER A 15 17.99 6.35 10.24
C SER A 15 17.63 6.72 8.81
N LEU A 16 16.37 7.11 8.59
CA LEU A 16 15.95 7.77 7.36
C LEU A 16 15.62 9.20 7.77
N ALA A 17 16.59 10.10 7.68
CA ALA A 17 16.31 11.51 7.84
C ALA A 17 15.71 12.06 6.53
N VAL A 18 14.44 12.46 6.59
CA VAL A 18 13.70 13.08 5.49
C VAL A 18 13.18 14.43 5.94
N LEU A 19 13.39 15.46 5.12
CA LEU A 19 12.69 16.74 5.26
C LEU A 19 11.45 16.70 4.37
N LEU A 20 10.30 17.06 4.93
CA LEU A 20 9.00 17.01 4.26
C LEU A 20 8.43 18.42 4.13
N ALA A 21 7.93 18.75 2.95
CA ALA A 21 7.12 19.95 2.72
C ALA A 21 5.88 19.56 1.90
N SER A 22 4.71 20.00 2.33
CA SER A 22 3.46 19.84 1.61
C SER A 22 2.66 21.15 1.67
N GLY A 23 2.06 21.54 0.55
CA GLY A 23 1.17 22.69 0.47
C GLY A 23 -0.07 22.38 -0.35
N SER A 24 -1.25 22.60 0.22
CA SER A 24 -2.53 22.56 -0.51
C SER A 24 -2.82 23.96 -1.07
N THR A 25 -3.03 24.10 -2.37
CA THR A 25 -3.24 25.42 -3.01
C THR A 25 -4.71 25.84 -3.08
N GLY A 26 -5.63 24.99 -2.63
CA GLY A 26 -7.04 25.33 -2.41
C GLY A 26 -7.93 24.10 -2.46
N ALA A 27 -8.88 24.01 -1.53
CA ALA A 27 -10.05 23.15 -1.68
C ALA A 27 -11.14 23.97 -2.38
N LEU A 28 -11.61 23.49 -3.54
CA LEU A 28 -12.74 24.06 -4.24
C LEU A 28 -13.94 23.16 -4.02
N GLY A 29 -14.89 23.62 -3.20
CA GLY A 29 -16.19 22.99 -3.01
C GLY A 29 -17.26 23.75 -3.77
N LEU A 30 -18.02 23.04 -4.59
CA LEU A 30 -19.18 23.55 -5.31
C LEU A 30 -20.40 22.71 -4.93
N SER A 31 -21.49 23.38 -4.60
CA SER A 31 -22.76 22.73 -4.26
C SER A 31 -23.87 23.33 -5.11
N PHE A 32 -24.68 22.48 -5.74
CA PHE A 32 -25.76 22.87 -6.65
C PHE A 32 -27.03 22.09 -6.33
N ASP A 33 -28.12 22.82 -6.13
CA ASP A 33 -29.47 22.24 -6.05
C ASP A 33 -30.22 22.46 -7.36
N PHE A 34 -30.83 21.40 -7.91
CA PHE A 34 -31.60 21.48 -9.14
C PHE A 34 -32.84 20.57 -9.14
N GLY A 35 -33.72 20.82 -10.11
CA GLY A 35 -35.04 20.17 -10.20
C GLY A 35 -36.18 21.05 -9.65
N PRO A 36 -37.44 20.69 -9.93
CA PRO A 36 -38.61 21.52 -9.62
C PRO A 36 -38.76 21.87 -8.13
N GLU A 37 -38.27 20.99 -7.26
CA GLU A 37 -38.34 21.11 -5.80
C GLU A 37 -36.95 21.06 -5.13
N GLY A 38 -35.85 21.20 -5.89
CA GLY A 38 -34.50 21.01 -5.35
C GLY A 38 -34.21 19.55 -4.95
N GLU A 39 -34.87 18.61 -5.62
CA GLU A 39 -34.78 17.18 -5.31
C GLU A 39 -33.46 16.52 -5.76
N TRP A 40 -32.66 17.24 -6.56
CA TRP A 40 -31.29 16.86 -6.89
C TRP A 40 -30.32 17.82 -6.22
N GLN A 41 -29.34 17.25 -5.53
CA GLN A 41 -28.23 17.98 -4.93
C GLN A 41 -26.92 17.40 -5.48
N LEU A 42 -26.04 18.25 -5.99
CA LEU A 42 -24.71 17.88 -6.46
C LEU A 42 -23.68 18.61 -5.61
N ASP A 43 -22.90 17.83 -4.87
CA ASP A 43 -21.73 18.31 -4.15
C ASP A 43 -20.47 17.86 -4.90
N TRP A 44 -19.58 18.79 -5.19
CA TRP A 44 -18.32 18.53 -5.87
C TRP A 44 -17.18 19.23 -5.14
N ASP A 45 -16.28 18.43 -4.59
CA ASP A 45 -15.06 18.89 -3.94
C ASP A 45 -13.82 18.51 -4.75
N THR A 46 -12.87 19.43 -4.87
CA THR A 46 -11.56 19.17 -5.49
C THR A 46 -10.46 19.70 -4.60
N ASN A 47 -9.49 18.84 -4.29
CA ASN A 47 -8.28 19.16 -3.56
C ASN A 47 -7.07 19.08 -4.51
N VAL A 48 -6.25 20.13 -4.51
CA VAL A 48 -4.98 20.19 -5.24
C VAL A 48 -3.84 20.33 -4.25
N ALA A 49 -2.86 19.43 -4.36
CA ALA A 49 -1.70 19.41 -3.49
C ALA A 49 -0.39 19.43 -4.28
N TYR A 50 0.59 20.12 -3.73
CA TYR A 50 1.99 20.01 -4.13
C TYR A 50 2.80 19.48 -2.95
N THR A 51 3.64 18.51 -3.25
CA THR A 51 4.38 17.73 -2.26
C THR A 51 5.84 17.62 -2.68
N ALA A 52 6.73 17.87 -1.73
CA ALA A 52 8.16 17.67 -1.92
C ALA A 52 8.80 16.98 -0.71
N GLN A 53 9.71 16.05 -0.99
CA GLN A 53 10.49 15.34 0.03
C GLN A 53 11.97 15.34 -0.33
N TRP A 54 12.82 15.50 0.68
CA TRP A 54 14.27 15.46 0.52
C TRP A 54 14.91 14.41 1.42
N ARG A 55 15.78 13.58 0.83
CA ARG A 55 16.80 12.82 1.54
C ARG A 55 17.86 13.78 2.04
N VAL A 56 18.07 13.86 3.36
CA VAL A 56 19.06 14.79 3.96
C VAL A 56 20.35 14.12 4.45
N GLU A 57 20.35 12.79 4.56
CA GLU A 57 21.51 11.98 4.92
C GLU A 57 22.10 11.28 3.68
N ASP A 58 23.41 11.10 3.69
CA ASP A 58 24.10 10.32 2.65
C ASP A 58 23.76 8.82 2.78
N ARG A 59 24.11 8.03 1.77
CA ARG A 59 23.97 6.56 1.80
C ARG A 59 24.85 5.96 2.88
N ASP A 60 24.31 5.00 3.63
CA ASP A 60 25.13 4.20 4.54
C ASP A 60 25.78 3.08 3.73
N GLU A 61 27.01 3.34 3.28
CA GLU A 61 27.80 2.40 2.46
C GLU A 61 28.02 1.04 3.13
N GLY A 62 27.87 0.92 4.45
CA GLY A 62 28.06 -0.32 5.21
C GLY A 62 26.78 -1.05 5.59
N LYS A 63 25.60 -0.50 5.28
CA LYS A 63 24.30 -1.05 5.71
C LYS A 63 23.95 -2.37 5.01
N PHE A 64 24.18 -2.42 3.69
CA PHE A 64 23.76 -3.54 2.83
C PHE A 64 24.93 -4.37 2.28
N ARG A 65 26.14 -4.20 2.83
CA ARG A 65 27.33 -4.94 2.38
C ARG A 65 27.45 -6.27 3.10
N PHE A 66 28.01 -7.26 2.40
CA PHE A 66 28.45 -8.52 2.99
C PHE A 66 29.42 -8.26 4.15
N ARG A 67 29.29 -9.04 5.23
CA ARG A 67 30.17 -8.97 6.41
C ARG A 67 30.72 -10.36 6.67
N ASP A 68 32.03 -10.50 6.58
CA ASP A 68 32.73 -11.75 6.94
C ASP A 68 32.90 -11.81 8.46
N THR A 69 32.13 -12.67 9.12
CA THR A 69 32.23 -12.94 10.56
C THR A 69 33.01 -14.23 10.84
N GLY A 70 33.50 -14.90 9.80
CA GLY A 70 34.20 -16.20 9.87
C GLY A 70 33.28 -17.42 9.72
N ASP A 71 31.97 -17.22 9.57
CA ASP A 71 30.99 -18.27 9.26
C ASP A 71 30.33 -17.98 7.91
N LEU A 72 30.96 -18.46 6.84
CA LEU A 72 30.55 -18.18 5.46
C LEU A 72 29.07 -18.53 5.20
N ILE A 73 28.53 -19.60 5.80
CA ILE A 73 27.15 -20.01 5.54
C ILE A 73 26.20 -19.01 6.19
N ALA A 74 26.43 -18.67 7.46
CA ALA A 74 25.62 -17.68 8.16
C ALA A 74 25.72 -16.30 7.49
N ASP A 75 26.93 -15.89 7.09
CA ASP A 75 27.17 -14.59 6.45
C ASP A 75 26.47 -14.49 5.08
N LEU A 76 26.47 -15.57 4.28
CA LEU A 76 25.76 -15.61 3.00
C LEU A 76 24.23 -15.59 3.16
N GLN A 77 23.70 -16.25 4.20
CA GLN A 77 22.27 -16.22 4.52
C GLN A 77 21.82 -14.82 4.93
N ASP A 78 22.59 -14.15 5.79
CA ASP A 78 22.32 -12.76 6.18
C ASP A 78 22.43 -11.83 4.96
N TYR A 79 23.45 -12.01 4.12
CA TYR A 79 23.65 -11.17 2.94
C TYR A 79 22.58 -11.36 1.86
N ALA A 80 22.02 -12.57 1.71
CA ALA A 80 20.91 -12.81 0.79
C ALA A 80 19.70 -11.92 1.09
N VAL A 81 19.44 -11.57 2.36
CA VAL A 81 18.38 -10.62 2.70
C VAL A 81 18.78 -9.19 2.37
N LEU A 82 20.03 -8.82 2.66
CA LEU A 82 20.53 -7.44 2.49
C LEU A 82 20.68 -7.03 1.02
N VAL A 83 21.11 -7.94 0.15
CA VAL A 83 21.29 -7.66 -1.28
C VAL A 83 19.97 -7.43 -2.01
N ASN A 84 18.86 -7.91 -1.45
CA ASN A 84 17.50 -7.78 -1.99
C ASN A 84 16.68 -6.68 -1.29
N ALA A 85 17.33 -5.73 -0.63
CA ALA A 85 16.68 -4.66 0.12
C ALA A 85 17.43 -3.31 0.00
N ASN A 86 18.24 -3.15 -1.05
CA ASN A 86 19.19 -2.05 -1.18
C ASN A 86 18.95 -1.14 -2.39
N ASP A 87 18.15 -1.56 -3.37
CA ASP A 87 17.97 -0.79 -4.61
C ASP A 87 17.34 0.58 -4.34
N GLY A 88 16.39 0.66 -3.40
CA GLY A 88 15.78 1.93 -2.96
C GLY A 88 16.77 2.91 -2.33
N ASP A 89 17.80 2.43 -1.64
CA ASP A 89 18.87 3.28 -1.10
C ASP A 89 19.89 3.67 -2.17
N ASN A 90 20.24 2.72 -3.04
CA ASN A 90 21.25 2.87 -4.09
C ASN A 90 20.78 3.77 -5.25
N ASN A 91 19.48 3.89 -5.48
CA ASN A 91 18.93 4.70 -6.57
C ASN A 91 18.87 6.21 -6.25
N PHE A 92 19.08 6.63 -5.00
CA PHE A 92 18.88 8.01 -4.58
C PHE A 92 20.07 8.58 -3.81
N ASP A 93 20.66 9.66 -4.33
CA ASP A 93 21.61 10.50 -3.58
C ASP A 93 20.88 11.45 -2.62
N ARG A 94 21.64 12.13 -1.76
CA ARG A 94 21.11 13.25 -0.98
C ARG A 94 20.50 14.29 -1.93
N GLY A 95 19.24 14.66 -1.70
CA GLY A 95 18.50 15.51 -2.63
C GLY A 95 17.00 15.26 -2.60
N LEU A 96 16.33 15.69 -3.66
CA LEU A 96 14.89 15.54 -3.85
C LEU A 96 14.56 14.07 -4.18
N VAL A 97 13.62 13.49 -3.45
CA VAL A 97 13.19 12.09 -3.62
C VAL A 97 11.71 11.95 -3.97
N GLN A 98 10.98 13.06 -3.89
CA GLN A 98 9.62 13.20 -4.39
C GLN A 98 9.37 14.68 -4.69
N ASN A 99 8.73 14.96 -5.83
CA ASN A 99 8.34 16.28 -6.28
C ASN A 99 7.03 16.18 -7.07
N LYS A 100 5.96 16.02 -6.30
CA LYS A 100 4.68 15.53 -6.76
C LYS A 100 3.63 16.64 -6.78
N PHE A 101 2.89 16.73 -7.88
CA PHE A 101 1.62 17.44 -7.96
C PHE A 101 0.49 16.42 -7.99
N SER A 102 -0.54 16.61 -7.18
CA SER A 102 -1.71 15.71 -7.14
C SER A 102 -3.02 16.46 -7.08
N VAL A 103 -4.06 15.83 -7.62
CA VAL A 103 -5.44 16.30 -7.60
C VAL A 103 -6.32 15.14 -7.17
N VAL A 104 -7.20 15.39 -6.20
CA VAL A 104 -8.27 14.48 -5.81
C VAL A 104 -9.59 15.20 -6.02
N SER A 105 -10.52 14.56 -6.70
CA SER A 105 -11.85 15.11 -6.99
C SER A 105 -12.93 14.14 -6.55
N GLU A 106 -13.91 14.67 -5.82
CA GLU A 106 -15.04 13.94 -5.26
C GLU A 106 -16.33 14.56 -5.77
N MET A 107 -17.28 13.71 -6.13
CA MET A 107 -18.60 14.11 -6.61
C MET A 107 -19.64 13.25 -5.93
N ASP A 108 -20.60 13.89 -5.26
CA ASP A 108 -21.75 13.26 -4.66
C ASP A 108 -23.02 13.82 -5.28
N LEU A 109 -23.73 12.96 -6.03
CA LEU A 109 -25.00 13.29 -6.65
C LEU A 109 -26.13 12.62 -5.90
N ASN A 110 -26.93 13.42 -5.24
CA ASN A 110 -28.08 13.01 -4.45
C ASN A 110 -29.39 13.22 -5.21
N TRP A 111 -30.28 12.24 -5.11
CA TRP A 111 -31.68 12.34 -5.51
C TRP A 111 -32.58 11.72 -4.44
N ARG A 112 -33.20 12.58 -3.64
CA ARG A 112 -34.06 12.19 -2.50
C ARG A 112 -33.34 11.28 -1.51
N ASN A 113 -33.50 9.96 -1.66
CA ASN A 113 -32.97 8.94 -0.76
C ASN A 113 -31.99 7.99 -1.47
N PHE A 114 -31.61 8.32 -2.70
CA PHE A 114 -30.61 7.60 -3.50
C PHE A 114 -29.48 8.55 -3.85
N GLY A 115 -28.27 8.02 -4.01
CA GLY A 115 -27.17 8.82 -4.51
C GLY A 115 -26.11 8.01 -5.27
N LEU A 116 -25.24 8.76 -5.94
CA LEU A 116 -24.06 8.28 -6.63
C LEU A 116 -22.85 9.05 -6.11
N PHE A 117 -21.90 8.33 -5.53
CA PHE A 117 -20.62 8.88 -5.12
C PHE A 117 -19.53 8.45 -6.08
N LEU A 118 -18.68 9.40 -6.51
CA LEU A 118 -17.48 9.17 -7.32
C LEU A 118 -16.28 9.87 -6.67
N ARG A 119 -15.13 9.21 -6.64
CA ARG A 119 -13.84 9.78 -6.25
C ARG A 119 -12.76 9.37 -7.23
N GLY A 120 -12.06 10.34 -7.79
CA GLY A 120 -10.89 10.13 -8.64
C GLY A 120 -9.66 10.83 -8.09
N ARG A 121 -8.48 10.26 -8.35
CA ARG A 121 -7.19 10.94 -8.10
C ARG A 121 -6.31 10.90 -9.34
N ALA A 122 -5.52 11.95 -9.51
CA ALA A 122 -4.46 12.02 -10.49
C ALA A 122 -3.20 12.59 -9.84
N PHE A 123 -2.03 12.10 -10.23
CA PHE A 123 -0.77 12.70 -9.80
C PHE A 123 0.33 12.59 -10.85
N TYR A 124 1.35 13.44 -10.70
CA TYR A 124 2.60 13.43 -11.44
C TYR A 124 3.76 13.76 -10.50
N ASP A 125 4.83 12.96 -10.50
CA ASP A 125 6.07 13.11 -9.73
C ASP A 125 7.28 13.02 -10.66
N ASP A 126 7.98 14.14 -10.86
CA ASP A 126 9.05 14.26 -11.86
C ASP A 126 10.36 13.55 -11.47
N VAL A 127 10.49 13.12 -10.21
CA VAL A 127 11.70 12.44 -9.72
C VAL A 127 11.97 11.16 -10.50
N TYR A 128 10.92 10.44 -10.90
CA TYR A 128 11.03 9.19 -11.65
C TYR A 128 11.28 9.37 -13.16
N ASP A 129 11.29 10.62 -13.67
CA ASP A 129 11.75 10.92 -15.05
C ASP A 129 13.27 11.11 -15.15
N SER A 130 13.94 11.40 -14.03
CA SER A 130 15.33 11.87 -14.01
C SER A 130 16.39 10.77 -14.10
N GLY A 131 15.98 9.51 -14.23
CA GLY A 131 16.84 8.34 -14.04
C GLY A 131 17.31 8.20 -12.59
N SER A 132 18.01 7.11 -12.28
CA SER A 132 18.48 6.84 -10.91
C SER A 132 19.94 7.25 -10.68
N ALA A 133 20.30 7.44 -9.42
CA ALA A 133 21.66 7.76 -8.99
C ALA A 133 22.51 6.51 -8.66
N ILE A 134 22.12 5.34 -9.19
CA ILE A 134 22.83 4.09 -8.94
C ILE A 134 24.25 4.14 -9.52
N SER A 135 25.21 3.59 -8.76
CA SER A 135 26.60 3.44 -9.19
C SER A 135 26.74 2.20 -10.07
N ARG A 136 27.81 2.11 -10.87
CA ARG A 136 28.07 0.89 -11.68
C ARG A 136 28.32 -0.34 -10.81
N ALA A 137 28.88 -0.14 -9.62
CA ALA A 137 29.15 -1.24 -8.69
C ALA A 137 27.85 -1.78 -8.10
N ASP A 138 26.93 -0.90 -7.68
CA ASP A 138 25.65 -1.31 -7.11
C ASP A 138 24.70 -1.85 -8.18
N PHE A 139 24.79 -1.34 -9.42
CA PHE A 139 24.01 -1.89 -10.54
C PHE A 139 24.34 -3.36 -10.85
N ALA A 140 25.54 -3.85 -10.47
CA ALA A 140 25.92 -5.24 -10.64
C ALA A 140 25.11 -6.21 -9.75
N SER A 141 24.39 -5.69 -8.74
CA SER A 141 23.47 -6.44 -7.89
C SER A 141 22.04 -5.89 -7.96
N TYR A 142 21.68 -5.17 -9.03
CA TYR A 142 20.35 -4.60 -9.18
C TYR A 142 19.35 -5.67 -9.64
N ASN A 143 18.36 -5.97 -8.81
CA ASN A 143 17.46 -7.12 -8.97
C ASN A 143 16.77 -7.15 -10.34
N ASN A 144 16.38 -5.98 -10.84
CA ASN A 144 15.67 -5.86 -12.12
C ASN A 144 16.56 -5.42 -13.29
N SER A 145 17.88 -5.57 -13.18
CA SER A 145 18.78 -5.26 -14.30
C SER A 145 18.66 -6.29 -15.42
N THR A 146 18.95 -5.85 -16.63
CA THR A 146 19.09 -6.73 -17.81
C THR A 146 20.09 -7.87 -17.62
N ALA A 147 21.09 -7.73 -16.74
CA ALA A 147 22.05 -8.79 -16.42
C ALA A 147 21.40 -9.98 -15.68
N PHE A 148 20.31 -9.73 -14.94
CA PHE A 148 19.53 -10.74 -14.23
C PHE A 148 18.21 -11.05 -14.94
N GLY A 149 18.07 -10.70 -16.22
CA GLY A 149 16.85 -10.97 -17.00
C GLY A 149 15.68 -10.03 -16.71
N GLY A 150 15.95 -8.93 -15.99
CA GLY A 150 15.03 -7.80 -15.88
C GLY A 150 15.09 -6.87 -17.09
N GLU A 151 14.40 -5.73 -17.00
CA GLU A 151 14.28 -4.76 -18.09
C GLU A 151 15.10 -3.48 -17.87
N ALA A 152 15.46 -3.15 -16.63
CA ALA A 152 16.09 -1.87 -16.30
C ALA A 152 17.55 -1.82 -16.79
N GLN A 153 17.93 -0.73 -17.46
CA GLN A 153 19.33 -0.43 -17.78
C GLN A 153 20.01 0.38 -16.67
N PHE A 154 21.30 0.66 -16.86
CA PHE A 154 22.07 1.44 -15.91
C PHE A 154 21.46 2.83 -15.73
N ARG A 155 21.08 3.16 -14.48
CA ARG A 155 20.40 4.39 -14.08
C ARG A 155 18.96 4.53 -14.58
N GLU A 156 18.30 3.42 -14.86
CA GLU A 156 16.87 3.39 -15.14
C GLU A 156 16.11 2.68 -14.00
N PHE A 157 14.90 3.13 -13.75
CA PHE A 157 13.95 2.40 -12.91
C PHE A 157 13.21 1.35 -13.76
N PRO A 158 12.68 0.27 -13.16
CA PRO A 158 11.72 -0.61 -13.83
C PRO A 158 10.54 0.16 -14.41
N ASP A 159 10.01 -0.25 -15.57
CA ASP A 159 8.90 0.44 -16.22
C ASP A 159 7.66 0.45 -15.31
N ASP A 160 7.32 -0.70 -14.71
CA ASP A 160 6.23 -0.82 -13.75
C ASP A 160 6.44 0.10 -12.51
N THR A 161 7.69 0.39 -12.12
CA THR A 161 7.98 1.33 -11.02
C THR A 161 7.76 2.76 -11.46
N VAL A 162 8.15 3.11 -12.69
CA VAL A 162 7.88 4.43 -13.27
C VAL A 162 6.37 4.63 -13.38
N ASP A 163 5.62 3.68 -13.92
CA ASP A 163 4.15 3.76 -14.03
C ASP A 163 3.49 3.89 -12.65
N ALA A 164 4.02 3.20 -11.63
CA ALA A 164 3.46 3.24 -10.28
C ALA A 164 3.71 4.57 -9.55
N HIS A 165 4.88 5.18 -9.76
CA HIS A 165 5.34 6.32 -8.96
C HIS A 165 5.38 7.65 -9.70
N ARG A 166 5.54 7.65 -11.03
CA ARG A 166 5.61 8.88 -11.83
C ARG A 166 4.23 9.47 -12.03
N ASP A 167 3.33 8.77 -12.70
CA ASP A 167 2.02 9.33 -13.04
C ASP A 167 0.91 8.29 -13.10
N ARG A 168 -0.20 8.58 -12.42
CA ARG A 168 -1.39 7.72 -12.46
C ARG A 168 -2.65 8.57 -12.45
N LEU A 169 -3.64 8.10 -13.20
CA LEU A 169 -5.04 8.51 -13.10
C LEU A 169 -5.85 7.32 -12.63
N GLU A 170 -6.59 7.50 -11.53
CA GLU A 170 -7.29 6.41 -10.88
C GLU A 170 -8.69 6.81 -10.48
N MET A 171 -9.63 5.89 -10.71
CA MET A 171 -10.91 5.91 -10.02
C MET A 171 -10.75 5.15 -8.71
N LEU A 172 -10.94 5.85 -7.60
CA LEU A 172 -10.96 5.26 -6.27
C LEU A 172 -12.38 4.75 -6.03
N ASP A 173 -13.22 5.53 -5.35
CA ASP A 173 -14.56 5.12 -4.96
C ASP A 173 -15.57 5.40 -6.07
N TYR A 174 -16.45 4.44 -6.31
CA TYR A 174 -17.61 4.61 -7.17
C TYR A 174 -18.71 3.67 -6.68
N PHE A 175 -19.75 4.23 -6.08
CA PHE A 175 -20.84 3.43 -5.55
C PHE A 175 -22.17 4.15 -5.63
N LEU A 176 -23.21 3.35 -5.77
CA LEU A 176 -24.58 3.78 -5.56
C LEU A 176 -24.93 3.57 -4.10
N TYR A 177 -25.73 4.47 -3.55
CA TYR A 177 -26.22 4.33 -2.20
C TYR A 177 -27.70 4.65 -2.07
N MET A 178 -28.29 4.11 -1.00
CA MET A 178 -29.67 4.37 -0.60
C MET A 178 -29.74 4.46 0.91
N ASP A 179 -30.35 5.53 1.38
CA ASP A 179 -30.62 5.79 2.79
C ASP A 179 -32.11 5.87 3.04
N GLY A 180 -32.52 5.71 4.28
CA GLY A 180 -33.90 5.97 4.66
C GLY A 180 -34.22 5.62 6.10
N GLU A 181 -35.50 5.83 6.42
CA GLU A 181 -36.04 5.59 7.75
C GLU A 181 -37.11 4.49 7.68
N LEU A 182 -36.99 3.50 8.57
CA LEU A 182 -37.97 2.47 8.82
C LEU A 182 -38.83 2.83 10.04
N PRO A 183 -40.01 2.20 10.22
CA PRO A 183 -40.85 2.44 11.40
C PRO A 183 -40.08 2.31 12.71
N GLY A 184 -40.31 3.29 13.60
CA GLY A 184 -39.65 3.39 14.89
C GLY A 184 -38.33 4.17 14.85
N GLU A 185 -38.20 5.14 13.94
CA GLU A 185 -37.00 6.02 13.80
C GLU A 185 -35.71 5.24 13.54
N ARG A 186 -35.82 4.10 12.84
CA ARG A 186 -34.67 3.22 12.55
C ARG A 186 -34.08 3.58 11.21
N LEU A 187 -32.85 4.07 11.19
CA LEU A 187 -32.18 4.44 9.97
C LEU A 187 -31.53 3.22 9.30
N PHE A 188 -31.44 3.25 7.99
CA PHE A 188 -30.65 2.30 7.23
C PHE A 188 -29.83 3.01 6.16
N ASN A 189 -28.68 2.42 5.83
CA ASN A 189 -27.83 2.80 4.70
C ASN A 189 -27.46 1.53 3.93
N LEU A 190 -27.52 1.59 2.61
CA LEU A 190 -27.07 0.53 1.72
C LEU A 190 -26.14 1.13 0.67
N ARG A 191 -25.00 0.50 0.41
CA ARG A 191 -24.02 0.93 -0.59
C ARG A 191 -23.59 -0.23 -1.47
N LEU A 192 -23.56 -0.03 -2.78
CA LEU A 192 -23.13 -1.03 -3.76
C LEU A 192 -22.14 -0.40 -4.75
N GLY A 193 -20.92 -0.95 -4.79
CA GLY A 193 -19.88 -0.51 -5.70
C GLY A 193 -18.49 -0.62 -5.10
N SER A 194 -17.53 0.07 -5.70
CA SER A 194 -16.17 0.19 -5.16
C SER A 194 -16.15 1.21 -4.05
N GLN A 195 -15.87 0.77 -2.84
CA GLN A 195 -15.85 1.62 -1.65
C GLN A 195 -14.85 1.12 -0.61
N VAL A 196 -14.43 2.01 0.27
CA VAL A 196 -13.73 1.67 1.52
C VAL A 196 -14.76 1.40 2.62
N ILE A 197 -14.59 0.28 3.33
CA ILE A 197 -15.38 -0.06 4.52
C ILE A 197 -14.58 0.35 5.75
N ASN A 198 -15.11 1.24 6.60
CA ASN A 198 -14.36 1.74 7.75
C ASN A 198 -15.08 1.39 9.06
N TRP A 199 -14.53 0.42 9.80
CA TRP A 199 -15.08 -0.09 11.07
C TRP A 199 -14.20 0.24 12.29
N GLY A 200 -13.41 1.32 12.25
CA GLY A 200 -12.72 1.79 13.46
C GLY A 200 -11.74 2.97 13.31
N GLU A 201 -11.36 3.55 14.45
CA GLU A 201 -10.54 4.77 14.60
C GLU A 201 -8.99 4.55 14.56
N ALA A 202 -8.51 3.37 14.16
CA ALA A 202 -7.06 3.09 14.22
C ALA A 202 -6.34 3.58 12.95
N THR A 203 -5.99 4.86 12.90
CA THR A 203 -5.24 5.49 11.77
C THR A 203 -3.77 5.01 11.67
N PHE A 204 -3.22 4.34 12.68
CA PHE A 204 -1.75 4.09 12.77
C PHE A 204 -1.28 2.66 13.08
N THR A 205 -2.17 1.69 13.27
CA THR A 205 -1.81 0.26 13.42
C THR A 205 -2.77 -0.62 12.65
N SER A 206 -2.29 -1.75 12.11
CA SER A 206 -3.07 -2.75 11.39
C SER A 206 -4.17 -3.35 12.28
N GLY A 207 -5.28 -2.62 12.39
CA GLY A 207 -6.51 -3.05 13.07
C GLY A 207 -7.48 -3.67 12.08
N ILE A 208 -8.76 -3.70 12.46
CA ILE A 208 -9.87 -4.22 11.65
C ILE A 208 -9.83 -3.67 10.21
N ASN A 209 -9.60 -2.37 10.03
CA ASN A 209 -9.55 -1.73 8.70
C ASN A 209 -8.47 -2.29 7.77
N GLY A 210 -7.33 -2.72 8.32
CA GLY A 210 -6.21 -3.27 7.53
C GLY A 210 -6.45 -4.72 7.08
N LEU A 211 -7.43 -5.41 7.66
CA LEU A 211 -7.87 -6.73 7.21
C LEU A 211 -8.93 -6.62 6.10
N GLN A 212 -9.79 -5.60 6.17
CA GLN A 212 -10.91 -5.41 5.25
C GLN A 212 -10.49 -4.70 3.97
N ASN A 213 -9.67 -3.66 4.10
CA ASN A 213 -9.29 -2.81 2.99
C ASN A 213 -7.85 -3.09 2.58
N ARG A 214 -7.58 -2.89 1.30
CA ARG A 214 -6.21 -2.82 0.77
C ARG A 214 -5.68 -1.39 0.94
N ALA A 215 -4.37 -1.23 0.98
CA ALA A 215 -3.74 0.08 1.10
C ALA A 215 -2.84 0.41 -0.09
N ASP A 216 -2.52 1.69 -0.22
CA ASP A 216 -1.48 2.22 -1.09
C ASP A 216 -0.30 2.71 -0.24
N LEU A 217 0.81 1.97 -0.28
CA LEU A 217 2.01 2.35 0.45
C LEU A 217 2.74 3.53 -0.19
N ILE A 218 2.58 3.76 -1.50
CA ILE A 218 3.16 4.92 -2.20
C ILE A 218 2.48 6.19 -1.66
N ALA A 219 1.15 6.20 -1.60
CA ALA A 219 0.40 7.28 -0.96
C ALA A 219 0.77 7.42 0.52
N ARG A 220 0.85 6.32 1.28
CA ARG A 220 1.23 6.36 2.72
C ARG A 220 2.57 7.05 2.98
N ASN A 221 3.54 6.90 2.07
CA ASN A 221 4.86 7.52 2.21
C ASN A 221 4.90 8.96 1.68
N THR A 222 3.82 9.44 1.07
CA THR A 222 3.66 10.82 0.60
C THR A 222 3.13 11.67 1.77
N PRO A 223 3.75 12.80 2.12
CA PRO A 223 3.28 13.68 3.18
C PRO A 223 2.07 14.48 2.70
N GLY A 224 1.16 14.78 3.63
CA GLY A 224 0.00 15.63 3.34
C GLY A 224 -1.10 14.96 2.52
N VAL A 225 -0.99 13.67 2.20
CA VAL A 225 -2.11 12.91 1.61
C VAL A 225 -3.17 12.62 2.66
N GLU A 226 -4.41 12.52 2.20
CA GLU A 226 -5.54 12.17 3.05
C GLU A 226 -5.62 10.65 3.27
N VAL A 227 -6.23 10.21 4.38
CA VAL A 227 -6.41 8.77 4.68
C VAL A 227 -7.19 8.06 3.55
N LYS A 228 -8.10 8.79 2.90
CA LYS A 228 -8.88 8.31 1.76
C LYS A 228 -8.05 8.01 0.50
N GLU A 229 -6.80 8.50 0.44
CA GLU A 229 -5.85 8.15 -0.61
C GLU A 229 -4.96 6.96 -0.23
N ILE A 230 -4.86 6.64 1.07
CA ILE A 230 -4.08 5.51 1.59
C ILE A 230 -4.92 4.24 1.57
N LEU A 231 -6.19 4.30 1.96
CA LEU A 231 -7.11 3.17 1.87
C LEU A 231 -7.72 3.12 0.48
N LEU A 232 -7.48 2.03 -0.23
CA LEU A 232 -8.03 1.86 -1.58
C LEU A 232 -9.34 1.06 -1.51
N PRO A 233 -10.33 1.44 -2.31
CA PRO A 233 -11.62 0.79 -2.32
C PRO A 233 -11.61 -0.53 -3.11
N THR A 234 -12.63 -1.34 -2.82
CA THR A 234 -12.88 -2.63 -3.48
C THR A 234 -14.37 -2.82 -3.71
N GLY A 235 -14.74 -3.56 -4.75
CA GLY A 235 -16.11 -3.94 -5.04
C GLY A 235 -16.78 -4.67 -3.87
N SER A 236 -17.80 -4.03 -3.29
CA SER A 236 -18.53 -4.55 -2.15
C SER A 236 -20.00 -4.12 -2.11
N LEU A 237 -20.80 -4.95 -1.46
CA LEU A 237 -22.11 -4.60 -0.93
C LEU A 237 -21.95 -4.32 0.56
N TYR A 238 -22.40 -3.16 1.01
CA TYR A 238 -22.41 -2.76 2.41
C TYR A 238 -23.83 -2.41 2.84
N GLY A 239 -24.15 -2.71 4.09
CA GLY A 239 -25.40 -2.30 4.70
C GLY A 239 -25.25 -2.00 6.19
N GLN A 240 -26.02 -1.02 6.63
CA GLN A 240 -26.18 -0.61 8.01
C GLN A 240 -27.66 -0.48 8.33
N LEU A 241 -28.04 -0.92 9.53
CA LEU A 241 -29.41 -0.84 10.01
C LEU A 241 -29.42 -0.64 11.52
N ASP A 242 -30.17 0.37 11.97
CA ASP A 242 -30.51 0.50 13.38
C ASP A 242 -31.51 -0.59 13.77
N LEU A 243 -31.09 -1.51 14.63
CA LEU A 243 -31.96 -2.53 15.19
C LEU A 243 -32.87 -1.91 16.27
N THR A 244 -32.32 -0.98 17.04
CA THR A 244 -32.98 -0.16 18.07
C THR A 244 -32.33 1.24 18.11
N PRO A 245 -32.89 2.24 18.81
CA PRO A 245 -32.26 3.57 18.91
C PRO A 245 -30.81 3.58 19.43
N ASP A 246 -30.44 2.53 20.16
CA ASP A 246 -29.13 2.40 20.81
C ASP A 246 -28.25 1.33 20.15
N VAL A 247 -28.78 0.54 19.20
CA VAL A 247 -28.09 -0.63 18.64
C VAL A 247 -28.13 -0.62 17.13
N THR A 248 -26.95 -0.62 16.51
CA THR A 248 -26.77 -0.60 15.05
C THR A 248 -26.04 -1.85 14.60
N LEU A 249 -26.54 -2.47 13.53
CA LEU A 249 -25.91 -3.60 12.85
C LEU A 249 -25.33 -3.13 11.52
N GLU A 250 -24.08 -3.46 11.27
CA GLU A 250 -23.41 -3.28 9.99
C GLU A 250 -22.97 -4.63 9.42
N ALA A 251 -22.98 -4.74 8.11
CA ALA A 251 -22.49 -5.92 7.40
C ALA A 251 -21.96 -5.52 6.03
N TYR A 252 -20.95 -6.25 5.55
CA TYR A 252 -20.51 -6.15 4.16
C TYR A 252 -20.22 -7.52 3.57
N TYR A 253 -20.28 -7.56 2.24
CA TYR A 253 -19.79 -8.64 1.41
C TYR A 253 -18.94 -8.05 0.28
N GLN A 254 -17.65 -8.39 0.28
CA GLN A 254 -16.72 -8.04 -0.79
C GLN A 254 -16.77 -9.14 -1.86
N TYR A 255 -17.05 -8.74 -3.10
CA TYR A 255 -17.11 -9.63 -4.25
C TYR A 255 -15.91 -9.49 -5.17
N GLU A 256 -14.92 -8.69 -4.75
CA GLU A 256 -13.67 -8.42 -5.44
C GLU A 256 -12.53 -8.51 -4.42
N TRP A 257 -11.43 -9.16 -4.81
CA TRP A 257 -10.19 -9.15 -4.07
C TRP A 257 -9.11 -8.42 -4.86
N ARG A 258 -8.38 -7.53 -4.18
CA ARG A 258 -7.18 -6.88 -4.72
C ARG A 258 -6.14 -6.72 -3.62
N GLU A 259 -4.88 -6.89 -3.98
CA GLU A 259 -3.71 -6.80 -3.09
C GLU A 259 -3.38 -5.38 -2.64
N THR A 260 -2.69 -5.24 -1.51
CA THR A 260 -2.11 -3.96 -1.09
C THR A 260 -1.01 -3.53 -2.08
N GLU A 261 -1.07 -2.29 -2.54
CA GLU A 261 -0.06 -1.74 -3.45
C GLU A 261 1.20 -1.40 -2.66
N LEU A 262 2.29 -2.08 -2.98
CA LEU A 262 3.61 -1.85 -2.38
C LEU A 262 4.38 -0.80 -3.18
N ASN A 263 5.41 -0.23 -2.55
CA ASN A 263 6.38 0.60 -3.27
C ASN A 263 7.01 -0.22 -4.40
N GLY A 264 7.07 0.35 -5.61
CA GLY A 264 7.82 -0.23 -6.72
C GLY A 264 9.31 -0.43 -6.42
N VAL A 265 9.89 -1.48 -6.99
CA VAL A 265 11.29 -1.89 -6.77
C VAL A 265 12.24 -0.75 -7.14
N GLY A 266 13.18 -0.46 -6.23
CA GLY A 266 14.15 0.60 -6.43
C GLY A 266 13.62 2.01 -6.21
N SER A 267 12.32 2.22 -5.94
CA SER A 267 11.80 3.51 -5.47
C SER A 267 12.33 3.85 -4.08
N TYR A 268 12.29 5.12 -3.67
CA TYR A 268 13.02 5.59 -2.47
C TYR A 268 12.60 4.88 -1.17
N PHE A 269 11.30 4.58 -1.02
CA PHE A 269 10.78 3.84 0.14
C PHE A 269 10.66 2.33 -0.10
N SER A 270 11.19 1.81 -1.21
CA SER A 270 11.28 0.38 -1.46
C SER A 270 12.20 -0.26 -0.41
N ASP A 271 11.65 -1.15 0.40
CA ASP A 271 12.39 -1.90 1.41
C ASP A 271 12.73 -3.33 0.96
N ARG A 272 12.24 -3.74 -0.20
CA ARG A 272 12.45 -5.06 -0.81
C ARG A 272 12.50 -4.93 -2.32
N ASP A 273 13.49 -5.55 -2.93
CA ASP A 273 13.79 -5.41 -4.36
C ASP A 273 13.11 -6.51 -5.21
N PHE A 274 12.24 -7.29 -4.56
CA PHE A 274 11.58 -8.48 -5.12
C PHE A 274 10.07 -8.52 -4.83
N LEU A 275 9.50 -7.49 -4.20
CA LEU A 275 8.05 -7.33 -3.99
C LEU A 275 7.60 -5.97 -4.51
N GLY A 276 6.35 -5.88 -4.97
CA GLY A 276 5.78 -4.66 -5.53
C GLY A 276 6.01 -4.51 -7.03
N PHE A 277 5.66 -3.33 -7.54
CA PHE A 277 5.76 -3.01 -8.96
C PHE A 277 7.19 -3.14 -9.47
N GLY A 278 7.39 -3.74 -10.64
CA GLY A 278 8.71 -3.91 -11.25
C GLY A 278 9.56 -5.05 -10.65
N ALA A 279 9.04 -5.80 -9.68
CA ALA A 279 9.72 -6.99 -9.17
C ALA A 279 9.79 -8.10 -10.23
N ARG A 280 11.01 -8.51 -10.58
CA ARG A 280 11.27 -9.62 -11.53
C ARG A 280 12.10 -10.74 -10.94
N ASN A 281 13.05 -10.44 -10.06
CA ASN A 281 14.00 -11.44 -9.56
C ASN A 281 14.27 -11.28 -8.07
N PHE A 282 14.72 -12.38 -7.46
CA PHE A 282 15.33 -12.42 -6.15
C PHE A 282 16.76 -12.94 -6.31
N LEU A 283 17.75 -12.26 -5.73
CA LEU A 283 19.16 -12.61 -5.87
C LEU A 283 19.62 -13.50 -4.72
N ILE A 284 20.41 -14.53 -5.03
CA ILE A 284 20.96 -15.47 -4.05
C ILE A 284 22.48 -15.54 -4.25
N PRO A 285 23.29 -15.26 -3.22
CA PRO A 285 24.72 -15.47 -3.31
C PRO A 285 25.03 -16.97 -3.21
N PHE A 286 25.79 -17.51 -4.16
CA PHE A 286 26.08 -18.95 -4.25
C PHE A 286 27.58 -19.21 -4.13
N GLY A 287 28.00 -19.78 -2.99
CA GLY A 287 29.39 -20.15 -2.72
C GLY A 287 30.32 -18.96 -2.39
N SER A 288 30.03 -17.76 -2.87
CA SER A 288 30.69 -16.50 -2.52
C SER A 288 29.73 -15.31 -2.63
N PRO A 289 29.97 -14.19 -1.94
CA PRO A 289 29.10 -13.01 -1.99
C PRO A 289 29.06 -12.34 -3.37
N ASP A 290 30.13 -12.47 -4.17
CA ASP A 290 30.22 -11.87 -5.50
C ASP A 290 29.53 -12.72 -6.59
N ASN A 291 29.18 -13.97 -6.27
CA ASN A 291 28.53 -14.88 -7.22
C ASN A 291 27.01 -14.90 -6.98
N LEU A 292 26.32 -13.90 -7.52
CA LEU A 292 24.87 -13.76 -7.42
C LEU A 292 24.15 -14.54 -8.51
N VAL A 293 23.15 -15.32 -8.11
CA VAL A 293 22.23 -16.03 -9.00
C VAL A 293 20.84 -15.41 -8.84
N ALA A 294 20.23 -15.02 -9.94
CA ALA A 294 18.84 -14.56 -9.95
C ALA A 294 17.88 -15.75 -10.05
N ILE A 295 16.90 -15.79 -9.16
CA ILE A 295 15.73 -16.65 -9.30
C ILE A 295 14.52 -15.79 -9.73
N PRO A 296 13.88 -16.12 -10.86
CA PRO A 296 12.79 -15.31 -11.39
C PRO A 296 11.51 -15.43 -10.56
N LYS A 297 10.71 -14.36 -10.58
CA LYS A 297 9.33 -14.32 -10.08
C LYS A 297 8.44 -15.13 -11.02
N THR A 298 7.64 -16.04 -10.48
CA THR A 298 6.57 -16.69 -11.23
C THR A 298 5.30 -15.83 -11.22
N PRO A 299 4.28 -16.14 -12.04
CA PRO A 299 2.96 -15.55 -11.86
C PRO A 299 2.50 -15.65 -10.40
N GLU A 300 1.82 -14.60 -9.94
CA GLU A 300 1.35 -14.49 -8.56
C GLU A 300 0.16 -15.43 -8.31
N GLU A 301 0.03 -15.88 -7.07
CA GLU A 301 -1.10 -16.65 -6.59
C GLU A 301 -2.02 -15.76 -5.77
N ASN A 302 -3.02 -15.18 -6.42
CA ASN A 302 -4.02 -14.32 -5.81
C ASN A 302 -5.00 -15.11 -4.93
N ALA A 303 -5.53 -14.46 -3.90
CA ALA A 303 -6.65 -15.01 -3.14
C ALA A 303 -7.96 -14.90 -3.94
N SER A 304 -8.96 -15.70 -3.57
CA SER A 304 -10.27 -15.67 -4.24
C SER A 304 -11.00 -14.34 -4.04
N ASP A 305 -11.75 -13.92 -5.06
CA ASP A 305 -12.63 -12.73 -5.01
C ASP A 305 -13.82 -12.91 -4.04
N SER A 306 -14.20 -14.16 -3.77
CA SER A 306 -15.39 -14.51 -2.99
C SER A 306 -15.06 -14.93 -1.56
N GLY A 307 -16.05 -14.91 -0.66
CA GLY A 307 -15.87 -15.37 0.73
C GLY A 307 -15.41 -14.30 1.70
N GLN A 308 -15.22 -13.06 1.24
CA GLN A 308 -14.85 -11.93 2.09
C GLN A 308 -16.10 -11.21 2.61
N TRP A 309 -16.30 -11.22 3.92
CA TRP A 309 -17.47 -10.59 4.56
C TRP A 309 -17.17 -10.23 6.00
N GLY A 310 -17.99 -9.34 6.55
CA GLY A 310 -17.95 -9.04 7.97
C GLY A 310 -19.31 -8.66 8.50
N THR A 311 -19.42 -8.66 9.81
CA THR A 311 -20.53 -8.06 10.55
C THR A 311 -19.99 -7.28 11.74
N ALA A 312 -20.61 -6.15 12.05
CA ALA A 312 -20.34 -5.37 13.24
C ALA A 312 -21.65 -5.04 13.97
N LEU A 313 -21.63 -5.07 15.30
CA LEU A 313 -22.72 -4.64 16.15
C LEU A 313 -22.21 -3.54 17.06
N HIS A 314 -22.84 -2.38 16.98
CA HIS A 314 -22.57 -1.22 17.82
C HIS A 314 -23.69 -1.06 18.84
N TRP A 315 -23.34 -0.79 20.10
CA TRP A 315 -24.29 -0.52 21.17
C TRP A 315 -23.85 0.70 21.98
N VAL A 316 -24.60 1.79 21.84
CA VAL A 316 -24.41 3.00 22.63
C VAL A 316 -25.32 2.95 23.85
N THR A 317 -24.73 2.87 25.03
CA THR A 317 -25.50 2.90 26.28
C THR A 317 -26.03 4.30 26.58
N GLN A 318 -27.08 4.39 27.39
CA GLN A 318 -27.61 5.67 27.88
C GLN A 318 -26.57 6.54 28.63
N GLY A 319 -25.50 5.93 29.12
CA GLY A 319 -24.38 6.63 29.75
C GLY A 319 -23.34 7.18 28.76
N GLY A 320 -23.56 7.03 27.45
CA GLY A 320 -22.65 7.48 26.39
C GLY A 320 -21.45 6.55 26.15
N THR A 321 -21.43 5.35 26.74
CA THR A 321 -20.41 4.34 26.42
C THR A 321 -20.81 3.59 25.16
N ASP A 322 -19.90 3.51 24.18
CA ASP A 322 -20.05 2.75 22.94
C ASP A 322 -19.31 1.40 23.03
N PHE A 323 -20.02 0.32 22.71
CA PHE A 323 -19.48 -1.02 22.59
C PHE A 323 -19.60 -1.52 21.15
N GLY A 324 -18.46 -1.85 20.52
CA GLY A 324 -18.41 -2.50 19.20
C GLY A 324 -18.02 -3.98 19.30
N LEU A 325 -18.80 -4.86 18.65
CA LEU A 325 -18.46 -6.27 18.42
C LEU A 325 -18.29 -6.52 16.93
N TYR A 326 -17.15 -7.08 16.52
CA TYR A 326 -16.79 -7.26 15.12
C TYR A 326 -16.47 -8.72 14.81
N TYR A 327 -16.95 -9.20 13.68
CA TYR A 327 -16.56 -10.47 13.09
C TYR A 327 -16.21 -10.26 11.61
N ILE A 328 -15.06 -10.78 11.19
CA ILE A 328 -14.54 -10.57 9.83
C ILE A 328 -13.97 -11.89 9.32
N ASN A 329 -14.40 -12.27 8.12
CA ASN A 329 -13.72 -13.25 7.28
C ASN A 329 -13.13 -12.49 6.08
N ALA A 330 -11.81 -12.37 6.02
CA ALA A 330 -11.14 -11.62 4.97
C ALA A 330 -9.87 -12.33 4.51
N HIS A 331 -9.61 -12.28 3.21
CA HIS A 331 -8.41 -12.82 2.63
C HIS A 331 -7.27 -11.80 2.77
N ASN A 332 -6.07 -12.30 3.04
CA ASN A 332 -4.90 -11.45 3.28
C ASN A 332 -4.58 -10.58 2.05
N LYS A 333 -4.46 -9.27 2.28
CA LYS A 333 -4.11 -8.28 1.26
C LYS A 333 -2.60 -8.04 1.18
N ALA A 334 -1.84 -8.51 2.17
CA ALA A 334 -0.39 -8.43 2.20
C ALA A 334 0.24 -9.67 1.56
N PRO A 335 1.31 -9.53 0.77
CA PRO A 335 1.94 -10.65 0.10
C PRO A 335 2.72 -11.53 1.07
N ALA A 336 2.74 -12.83 0.76
CA ALA A 336 3.71 -13.77 1.28
C ALA A 336 4.61 -14.26 0.16
N GLN A 337 5.90 -14.42 0.45
CA GLN A 337 6.87 -14.96 -0.48
C GLN A 337 6.99 -16.48 -0.26
N GLN A 338 6.92 -17.24 -1.35
CA GLN A 338 7.26 -18.66 -1.39
C GLN A 338 8.45 -18.87 -2.32
N VAL A 339 9.54 -19.42 -1.80
CA VAL A 339 10.69 -19.84 -2.61
C VAL A 339 10.43 -21.25 -3.14
N ASN A 340 10.58 -21.45 -4.45
CA ASN A 340 10.37 -22.73 -5.11
C ASN A 340 11.72 -23.40 -5.37
N TYR A 341 11.85 -24.64 -4.92
CA TYR A 341 13.06 -25.44 -5.06
C TYR A 341 12.98 -26.36 -6.27
N GLY A 342 14.14 -26.61 -6.89
CA GLY A 342 14.27 -27.58 -7.97
C GLY A 342 14.04 -29.03 -7.52
N PRO A 343 14.14 -30.00 -8.45
CA PRO A 343 13.91 -31.42 -8.16
C PRO A 343 14.83 -32.01 -7.08
N ASP A 344 15.99 -31.38 -6.83
CA ASP A 344 16.92 -31.77 -5.78
C ASP A 344 16.49 -31.31 -4.38
N GLY A 345 15.52 -30.40 -4.28
CA GLY A 345 15.02 -29.81 -3.05
C GLY A 345 16.02 -28.89 -2.34
N ILE A 346 17.12 -28.52 -3.00
CA ILE A 346 18.24 -27.79 -2.38
C ILE A 346 18.39 -26.43 -3.03
N VAL A 347 18.34 -26.35 -4.37
CA VAL A 347 18.60 -25.11 -5.09
C VAL A 347 17.28 -24.40 -5.41
N PRO A 348 17.08 -23.15 -4.95
CA PRO A 348 15.97 -22.32 -5.40
C PRO A 348 16.03 -22.07 -6.90
N VAL A 349 14.90 -22.18 -7.58
CA VAL A 349 14.80 -21.98 -9.04
C VAL A 349 13.86 -20.85 -9.43
N SER A 350 12.94 -20.46 -8.55
CA SER A 350 12.03 -19.33 -8.73
C SER A 350 11.41 -18.93 -7.38
N TYR A 351 10.65 -17.86 -7.35
CA TYR A 351 9.78 -17.53 -6.22
C TYR A 351 8.39 -17.11 -6.70
N THR A 352 7.41 -17.33 -5.84
CA THR A 352 6.01 -16.97 -6.06
C THR A 352 5.57 -16.01 -4.97
N VAL A 353 4.87 -14.95 -5.36
CA VAL A 353 4.16 -14.09 -4.42
C VAL A 353 2.74 -14.66 -4.28
N ARG A 354 2.33 -14.91 -3.04
CA ARG A 354 1.09 -15.60 -2.71
C ARG A 354 0.28 -14.81 -1.71
N TYR A 355 -1.03 -14.84 -1.89
CA TYR A 355 -2.01 -14.24 -0.98
C TYR A 355 -2.91 -15.34 -0.42
N PHE A 356 -3.11 -15.32 0.90
CA PHE A 356 -3.83 -16.37 1.62
C PHE A 356 -5.31 -16.01 1.81
N GLU A 357 -6.16 -17.03 1.74
CA GLU A 357 -7.57 -16.97 2.13
C GLU A 357 -7.74 -16.97 3.66
#